data_AF-A0A962ZVU9-F1
#
_entry.id   AF-A0A962ZVU9-F1
#
_cell.length_a   1.000
_cell.length_b   1.000
_cell.length_c   1.000
_cell.angle_alpha   90.00
_cell.angle_beta   90.00
_cell.angle_gamma   90.00
#
_symmetry.space_group_name_H-M   'P 1'
#
loop_
_entity.id
_entity.type
_entity.pdbx_description
1 polymer ?
#
loop_
_entity_poly.entity_id
_entity_poly.type
_entity_poly.pdbx_seq_one_letter_code
_entity_poly.pdbx_strand_id
1 'polypeptide(L)' 'AAGKDPVFVGRIREDISHPRGLDLWVVSDNLRKGAALNSVQIAEKLISTYLD' A
#
# COMPACT_ATOMS: atom_id res chain seq x y z
N ALA A 1 9.59 0.81 -6.57
CA ALA A 1 10.84 1.38 -6.04
C ALA A 1 11.50 0.31 -5.19
N ALA A 2 12.61 -0.26 -5.62
CA ALA A 2 13.28 -1.33 -4.86
C ALA A 2 13.89 -0.76 -3.57
N GLY A 3 13.75 -1.50 -2.47
CA GLY A 3 14.32 -1.16 -1.17
C GLY A 3 13.60 -0.05 -0.40
N LYS A 4 12.41 0.40 -0.82
CA LYS A 4 11.64 1.44 -0.13
C LYS A 4 10.38 0.87 0.52
N ASP A 5 10.14 1.29 1.75
CA ASP A 5 8.99 0.86 2.55
C ASP A 5 7.66 1.53 2.17
N PRO A 6 7.62 2.80 1.72
CA PRO A 6 6.37 3.42 1.30
C PRO A 6 5.78 2.83 0.01
N VAL A 7 4.45 2.91 -0.11
CA VAL A 7 3.74 2.77 -1.39
C VAL A 7 3.72 4.14 -2.07
N PHE A 8 4.12 4.20 -3.33
CA PHE A 8 4.12 5.42 -4.12
C PHE A 8 2.89 5.44 -5.02
N VAL A 9 2.16 6.56 -5.01
CA VAL A 9 0.95 6.77 -5.83
C VAL A 9 1.14 8.03 -6.65
N GLY A 10 0.78 7.98 -7.94
CA GLY A 10 0.85 9.12 -8.84
C GLY A 10 -0.13 8.98 -10.01
N ARG A 11 -0.03 9.89 -10.98
CA ARG A 11 -0.93 9.97 -12.16
C ARG A 11 -2.43 9.96 -11.80
N ILE A 12 -2.77 10.52 -10.64
CA ILE A 12 -4.13 10.61 -10.14
C ILE A 12 -4.92 11.54 -11.07
N ARG A 13 -6.01 11.03 -11.66
CA ARG A 13 -6.90 11.79 -12.55
C ARG A 13 -8.28 11.16 -12.61
N GLU A 14 -9.29 11.95 -12.97
CA GLU A 14 -10.63 11.44 -13.26
C GLU A 14 -10.60 10.53 -14.50
N ASP A 15 -11.38 9.45 -14.44
CA ASP A 15 -11.55 8.55 -15.57
C ASP A 15 -12.46 9.20 -16.64
N ILE A 16 -12.12 8.97 -17.91
CA ILE A 16 -12.86 9.50 -19.04
C ILE A 16 -14.13 8.69 -19.35
N SER A 17 -14.24 7.46 -18.85
CA SER A 17 -15.34 6.53 -19.18
C SER A 17 -16.47 6.53 -18.15
N HIS A 18 -16.22 6.96 -16.92
CA HIS A 18 -17.20 6.94 -15.83
C HIS A 18 -17.15 8.22 -14.98
N PRO A 19 -18.30 8.88 -14.71
CA PRO A 19 -18.35 10.14 -13.95
C PRO A 19 -17.92 10.04 -12.48
N ARG A 20 -17.66 8.83 -11.99
CA ARG A 20 -17.11 8.56 -10.64
C ARG A 20 -15.86 7.67 -10.68
N GLY A 21 -15.25 7.49 -11.85
CA GLY A 21 -14.04 6.71 -12.00
C GLY A 21 -12.79 7.54 -11.69
N LEU A 22 -11.76 6.89 -11.14
CA LEU A 22 -10.49 7.52 -10.82
C LEU A 22 -9.34 6.60 -11.28
N ASP A 23 -8.47 7.14 -12.12
CA ASP A 23 -7.26 6.47 -12.55
C ASP A 23 -6.08 6.87 -11.67
N LEU A 24 -5.25 5.90 -11.31
CA LEU A 24 -4.02 6.11 -10.57
C LEU A 24 -2.95 5.09 -10.96
N TRP A 25 -1.69 5.43 -10.69
CA TRP A 25 -0.54 4.55 -10.87
C TRP A 25 0.11 4.28 -9.51
N VAL A 26 0.19 3.00 -9.14
CA VAL A 26 0.67 2.56 -7.82
C VAL A 26 1.91 1.70 -7.99
N VAL A 27 2.97 2.02 -7.24
CA VAL A 27 4.23 1.27 -7.24
C VAL A 27 4.72 1.09 -5.81
N SER A 28 5.12 -0.14 -5.46
CA SER A 28 5.82 -0.44 -4.20
C SER A 28 6.97 -1.42 -4.43
N ASP A 29 7.72 -1.72 -3.37
CA ASP A 29 8.54 -2.92 -3.31
C ASP A 29 7.64 -4.12 -2.94
N ASN A 30 7.61 -5.16 -3.78
CA ASN A 30 6.74 -6.32 -3.61
C ASN A 30 7.26 -7.30 -2.54
N LEU A 31 8.58 -7.43 -2.37
CA LEU A 31 9.16 -8.32 -1.36
C LEU A 31 9.19 -7.67 0.03
N ARG A 32 9.47 -6.35 0.09
CA ARG A 32 9.44 -5.59 1.34
C ARG A 32 8.03 -5.19 1.74
N LYS A 33 7.46 -4.15 1.13
CA LYS A 33 6.14 -3.63 1.53
C LYS A 33 5.01 -4.60 1.19
N GLY A 34 5.13 -5.30 0.07
CA GLY A 34 4.13 -6.28 -0.38
C GLY A 34 4.09 -7.59 0.42
N ALA A 35 5.14 -7.91 1.19
CA ALA A 35 5.19 -9.13 1.98
C ALA A 35 5.77 -8.87 3.38
N ALA A 36 7.09 -8.74 3.50
CA ALA A 36 7.78 -8.78 4.80
C ALA A 36 7.30 -7.69 5.78
N LEU A 37 7.28 -6.43 5.36
CA LEU A 37 6.87 -5.32 6.23
C LEU A 37 5.37 -5.37 6.54
N ASN A 38 4.54 -5.84 5.60
CA ASN A 38 3.11 -6.04 5.87
C ASN A 38 2.89 -7.08 6.98
N SER A 39 3.59 -8.22 6.92
CA SER A 39 3.50 -9.26 7.94
C SER A 39 3.91 -8.77 9.34
N VAL A 40 5.00 -8.00 9.43
CA VAL A 40 5.44 -7.42 10.70
C VAL A 40 4.42 -6.42 11.24
N GLN A 41 3.89 -5.54 10.40
CA GLN A 41 2.88 -4.56 10.82
C GLN A 41 1.58 -5.22 11.33
N ILE A 42 1.17 -6.34 10.72
CA ILE A 42 0.04 -7.13 11.21
C ILE A 42 0.35 -7.72 12.59
N ALA A 43 1.54 -8.28 12.79
CA ALA A 43 1.96 -8.84 14.08
C ALA A 43 2.02 -7.78 15.18
N GLU A 44 2.61 -6.61 14.89
CA GLU A 44 2.63 -5.46 15.80
C GLU A 44 1.21 -5.02 16.18
N LYS A 45 0.31 -4.95 15.19
CA LYS A 45 -1.09 -4.57 15.44
C LYS A 45 -1.84 -5.60 16.26
N LEU A 46 -1.58 -6.90 16.04
CA LEU A 46 -2.15 -7.99 16.81
C LEU A 46 -1.76 -7.89 18.28
N ILE A 47 -0.46 -7.70 18.56
CA ILE A 47 0.07 -7.55 19.91
C ILE A 47 -0.61 -6.35 20.59
N SER A 48 -0.48 -5.18 19.99
CA SER A 48 -1.00 -3.92 20.55
C SER A 48 -2.51 -3.87 20.79
N THR A 49 -3.31 -4.67 20.06
CA THR A 49 -4.78 -4.56 20.12
C THR A 49 -5.42 -5.72 20.89
N TYR A 50 -4.76 -6.88 20.96
CA TYR A 50 -5.39 -8.11 21.45
C TYR A 50 -4.55 -8.91 22.45
N LEU A 51 -3.26 -8.61 22.61
CA LEU A 51 -2.36 -9.41 23.45
C LEU A 51 -1.60 -8.60 24.53
N ASP A 52 -1.67 -7.27 24.47
CA ASP A 52 -1.29 -6.34 25.54
C ASP A 52 -2.52 -5.95 26.39
#